data_AF-A0A955LLI7-F1
#
_entry.id   AF-A0A955LLI7-F1
#
_cell.length_a   1.000
_cell.length_b   1.000
_cell.length_c   1.000
_cell.angle_alpha   90.00
_cell.angle_beta   90.00
_cell.angle_gamma   90.00
#
_symmetry.space_group_name_H-M   'P 1'
#
loop_
_entity.id
_entity.type
_entity.pdbx_description
1 polymer ?
#
loop_
_entity_poly.entity_id
_entity_poly.type
_entity_poly.pdbx_seq_one_letter_code
_entity_poly.pdbx_strand_id
1 'polypeptide(L)'
;MNRWLPAVVLTTLIFAGSAAQAEENQEAEKSLINCWEYYEKTKICPKQVCDFGCLGGVYFKDCEMTCEPKPCFEIEPSQCPTDRCQLQIGCEAKEVCYPLNDYQPSCGDLAYAGSDAQCCRGMIKRCGVEFFDGSCDMSARYSMFSVPICLPCGNGVCNQFENACNCPEDCGKGYKKNKTYTGFDADRHAEEERRRREAEGN
;
A
#
# COMPACT_ATOMS: atom_id res chain seq x y z
N MET A 1 -44.23 48.62 23.75
CA MET A 1 -43.56 49.23 22.59
C MET A 1 -43.28 48.13 21.57
N ASN A 2 -44.13 48.07 20.54
CA ASN A 2 -44.09 47.08 19.47
C ASN A 2 -42.96 47.38 18.49
N ARG A 3 -42.19 46.36 18.10
CA ARG A 3 -41.38 46.41 16.88
C ARG A 3 -41.66 45.19 16.02
N TRP A 4 -42.29 45.47 14.88
CA TRP A 4 -42.53 44.57 13.76
C TRP A 4 -41.24 44.38 12.96
N LEU A 5 -40.97 43.15 12.51
CA LEU A 5 -39.94 42.82 11.51
C LEU A 5 -40.63 42.33 10.23
N PRO A 6 -40.10 42.68 9.04
CA PRO A 6 -40.74 42.37 7.76
C PRO A 6 -40.49 40.93 7.33
N ALA A 7 -41.51 40.34 6.72
CA ALA A 7 -41.49 39.02 6.10
C ALA A 7 -40.55 39.01 4.88
N VAL A 8 -39.56 38.12 4.90
CA VAL A 8 -38.71 37.81 3.75
C VAL A 8 -39.42 36.74 2.92
N VAL A 9 -39.81 37.10 1.70
CA VAL A 9 -40.41 36.20 0.72
C VAL A 9 -39.31 35.27 0.19
N LEU A 10 -39.36 34.01 0.60
CA LEU A 10 -38.44 32.97 0.16
C LEU A 10 -38.94 32.38 -1.17
N THR A 11 -38.46 32.92 -2.29
CA THR A 11 -38.75 32.36 -3.62
C THR A 11 -37.98 31.06 -3.81
N THR A 12 -38.68 29.93 -3.67
CA THR A 12 -38.13 28.59 -3.91
C THR A 12 -38.09 28.35 -5.42
N LEU A 13 -36.90 28.45 -6.04
CA LEU A 13 -36.67 27.96 -7.40
C LEU A 13 -36.55 26.43 -7.34
N ILE A 14 -37.57 25.74 -7.84
CA ILE A 14 -37.56 24.28 -8.03
C ILE A 14 -36.82 24.00 -9.33
N PHE A 15 -35.55 23.58 -9.24
CA PHE A 15 -34.82 23.00 -10.37
C PHE A 15 -35.31 21.56 -10.60
N ALA A 16 -36.30 21.40 -11.47
CA ALA A 16 -36.73 20.11 -12.00
C ALA A 16 -35.83 19.72 -13.18
N GLY A 17 -34.63 19.20 -12.90
CA GLY A 17 -33.74 18.69 -13.93
C GLY A 17 -32.73 17.70 -13.37
N SER A 18 -32.55 16.58 -14.09
CA SER A 18 -31.41 15.64 -14.03
C SER A 18 -31.46 14.38 -13.14
N ALA A 19 -32.62 13.86 -12.74
CA ALA A 19 -32.67 12.51 -12.14
C ALA A 19 -32.28 11.39 -13.15
N ALA A 20 -32.63 11.54 -14.43
CA ALA A 20 -32.36 10.53 -15.45
C ALA A 20 -30.89 10.41 -15.89
N GLN A 21 -30.07 11.46 -15.69
CA GLN A 21 -28.63 11.40 -15.98
C GLN A 21 -27.81 10.81 -14.82
N ALA A 22 -28.39 10.68 -13.63
CA ALA A 22 -27.73 10.06 -12.49
C ALA A 22 -27.77 8.52 -12.56
N GLU A 23 -28.84 7.94 -13.10
CA GLU A 23 -29.00 6.47 -13.18
C GLU A 23 -28.16 5.84 -14.30
N GLU A 24 -27.98 6.51 -15.45
CA GLU A 24 -27.09 6.01 -16.53
C GLU A 24 -25.60 6.04 -16.11
N ASN A 25 -25.22 6.96 -15.20
CA ASN A 25 -23.89 6.96 -14.58
C ASN A 25 -23.70 5.82 -13.56
N GLN A 26 -24.78 5.32 -12.95
CA GLN A 26 -24.71 4.32 -11.88
C GLN A 26 -24.57 2.89 -12.41
N GLU A 27 -25.06 2.62 -13.62
CA GLU A 27 -24.90 1.32 -14.29
C GLU A 27 -23.51 1.18 -14.95
N ALA A 28 -22.92 2.30 -15.40
CA ALA A 28 -21.51 2.37 -15.79
C ALA A 28 -20.54 2.16 -14.59
N GLU A 29 -21.00 2.43 -13.37
CA GLU A 29 -20.23 2.28 -12.13
C GLU A 29 -20.12 0.81 -11.66
N LYS A 30 -21.06 -0.06 -12.05
CA LYS A 30 -21.13 -1.46 -11.61
C LYS A 30 -20.56 -2.49 -12.60
N SER A 31 -20.45 -2.15 -13.88
CA SER A 31 -19.75 -2.98 -14.86
C SER A 31 -18.27 -2.64 -14.82
N LEU A 32 -17.55 -3.28 -13.89
CA LEU A 32 -16.14 -3.08 -13.56
C LEU A 32 -15.19 -3.30 -14.76
N ILE A 33 -15.13 -2.25 -15.59
CA ILE A 33 -13.97 -1.46 -15.96
C ILE A 33 -12.76 -2.30 -16.37
N ASN A 34 -12.95 -3.03 -17.45
CA ASN A 34 -11.88 -3.16 -18.42
C ASN A 34 -11.58 -1.75 -18.96
N CYS A 35 -10.61 -1.05 -18.35
CA CYS A 35 -10.20 0.32 -18.70
C CYS A 35 -9.98 0.47 -20.22
N TRP A 36 -9.46 -0.58 -20.85
CA TRP A 36 -9.26 -0.66 -22.29
C TRP A 36 -10.58 -0.60 -23.06
N GLU A 37 -11.55 -1.49 -22.77
CA GLU A 37 -12.85 -1.52 -23.45
C GLU A 37 -13.62 -0.20 -23.28
N TYR A 38 -13.59 0.35 -22.08
CA TYR A 38 -14.22 1.64 -21.79
C TYR A 38 -13.60 2.76 -22.64
N TYR A 39 -12.26 2.79 -22.71
CA TYR A 39 -11.54 3.75 -23.53
C TYR A 39 -11.79 3.55 -25.03
N GLU A 40 -11.83 2.31 -25.52
CA GLU A 40 -12.12 2.03 -26.93
C GLU A 40 -13.49 2.59 -27.34
N LYS A 41 -14.50 2.43 -26.47
CA LYS A 41 -15.88 2.89 -26.70
C LYS A 41 -16.04 4.40 -26.57
N THR A 42 -15.45 5.01 -25.54
CA THR A 42 -15.74 6.41 -25.17
C THR A 42 -14.65 7.40 -25.56
N LYS A 43 -13.43 6.91 -25.82
CA LYS A 43 -12.19 7.69 -25.95
C LYS A 43 -11.85 8.53 -24.70
N ILE A 44 -12.40 8.17 -23.54
CA ILE A 44 -12.15 8.79 -22.24
C ILE A 44 -11.52 7.75 -21.33
N CYS A 45 -10.40 8.07 -20.69
CA CYS A 45 -9.79 7.23 -19.66
C CYS A 45 -10.20 7.76 -18.27
N PRO A 46 -11.00 7.01 -17.48
CA PRO A 46 -11.53 7.50 -16.21
C PRO A 46 -10.43 7.52 -15.15
N LYS A 47 -9.87 8.70 -14.91
CA LYS A 47 -8.69 8.93 -14.05
C LYS A 47 -8.87 8.50 -12.58
N GLN A 48 -10.09 8.22 -12.14
CA GLN A 48 -10.39 7.77 -10.78
C GLN A 48 -9.88 6.34 -10.54
N VAL A 49 -9.96 5.48 -11.55
CA VAL A 49 -9.69 4.03 -11.43
C VAL A 49 -8.79 3.47 -12.54
N CYS A 50 -8.55 4.26 -13.59
CA CYS A 50 -7.65 3.96 -14.69
C CYS A 50 -6.59 5.06 -14.83
N ASP A 51 -5.47 4.75 -15.45
CA ASP A 51 -4.45 5.72 -15.85
C ASP A 51 -3.94 5.42 -17.26
N PHE A 52 -3.26 6.39 -17.86
CA PHE A 52 -2.60 6.20 -19.13
C PHE A 52 -1.21 5.58 -18.93
N GLY A 53 -1.04 4.37 -19.44
CA GLY A 53 0.24 3.66 -19.47
C GLY A 53 0.77 3.50 -20.90
N CYS A 54 2.05 3.17 -21.03
CA CYS A 54 2.59 2.68 -22.29
C CYS A 54 2.18 1.21 -22.49
N LEU A 55 1.77 0.82 -23.69
CA LEU A 55 1.45 -0.56 -24.00
C LEU A 55 2.66 -1.46 -23.71
N GLY A 56 2.49 -2.41 -22.78
CA GLY A 56 3.56 -3.29 -22.30
C GLY A 56 4.36 -2.78 -21.09
N GLY A 57 3.93 -1.66 -20.47
CA GLY A 57 4.44 -1.20 -19.17
C GLY A 57 5.83 -0.54 -19.18
N VAL A 58 6.44 -0.35 -20.35
CA VAL A 58 7.77 0.28 -20.46
C VAL A 58 7.64 1.67 -21.07
N TYR A 59 8.11 2.68 -20.32
CA TYR A 59 8.06 4.08 -20.75
C TYR A 59 9.14 4.40 -21.78
N PHE A 60 8.74 4.54 -23.04
CA PHE A 60 9.56 5.09 -24.12
C PHE A 60 8.95 6.38 -24.66
N LYS A 61 9.78 7.25 -25.23
CA LYS A 61 9.36 8.58 -25.72
C LYS A 61 8.20 8.53 -26.73
N ASP A 62 8.09 7.44 -27.48
CA ASP A 62 7.11 7.25 -28.55
C ASP A 62 6.30 5.95 -28.37
N CYS A 63 6.00 5.58 -27.12
CA CYS A 63 5.16 4.42 -26.84
C CYS A 63 3.69 4.68 -27.23
N GLU A 64 2.97 3.61 -27.59
CA GLU A 64 1.52 3.67 -27.77
C GLU A 64 0.85 3.76 -26.40
N MET A 65 0.08 4.83 -26.18
CA MET A 65 -0.64 5.06 -24.93
C MET A 65 -1.90 4.18 -24.86
N THR A 66 -2.08 3.50 -23.75
CA THR A 66 -3.24 2.66 -23.44
C THR A 66 -3.86 3.08 -22.11
N CYS A 67 -5.17 2.88 -21.96
CA CYS A 67 -5.87 3.13 -20.71
C CYS A 67 -5.87 1.84 -19.88
N GLU A 68 -5.11 1.82 -18.79
CA GLU A 68 -4.90 0.65 -17.95
C GLU A 68 -5.48 0.84 -16.55
N PRO A 69 -5.85 -0.24 -15.84
CA PRO A 69 -6.31 -0.14 -14.45
C PRO A 69 -5.23 0.41 -13.54
N LYS A 70 -5.59 1.38 -12.70
CA LYS A 70 -4.70 1.86 -11.63
C LYS A 70 -4.37 0.73 -10.65
N PRO A 71 -3.16 0.73 -10.06
CA PRO A 71 -2.88 -0.07 -8.89
C PRO A 71 -3.89 0.24 -7.79
N CYS A 72 -4.39 -0.79 -7.08
CA CYS A 72 -5.45 -0.61 -6.07
C CYS A 72 -5.07 0.45 -5.02
N PHE A 73 -3.82 0.47 -4.58
CA PHE A 73 -3.33 1.42 -3.57
C PHE A 73 -3.30 2.88 -4.02
N GLU A 74 -3.49 3.17 -5.32
CA GLU A 74 -3.65 4.53 -5.86
C GLU A 74 -5.11 4.94 -6.07
N ILE A 75 -6.06 4.04 -5.78
CA ILE A 75 -7.49 4.28 -5.93
C ILE A 75 -8.06 4.74 -4.59
N GLU A 76 -8.86 5.81 -4.62
CA GLU A 76 -9.56 6.30 -3.44
C GLU A 76 -10.53 5.22 -2.90
N PRO A 77 -10.64 5.05 -1.57
CA PRO A 77 -11.51 4.02 -0.98
C PRO A 77 -12.95 4.06 -1.49
N SER A 78 -13.50 5.25 -1.73
CA SER A 78 -14.86 5.45 -2.23
C SER A 78 -15.09 4.96 -3.67
N GLN A 79 -14.03 4.63 -4.40
CA GLN A 79 -14.06 4.16 -5.79
C GLN A 79 -13.38 2.79 -5.94
N CYS A 80 -13.18 2.06 -4.83
CA CYS A 80 -12.43 0.81 -4.83
C CYS A 80 -13.17 -0.29 -5.61
N PRO A 81 -12.61 -0.82 -6.71
CA PRO A 81 -13.26 -1.83 -7.53
C PRO A 81 -13.23 -3.20 -6.84
N THR A 82 -14.39 -3.71 -6.40
CA THR A 82 -14.48 -4.90 -5.52
C THR A 82 -14.25 -6.24 -6.22
N ASP A 83 -14.10 -6.25 -7.55
CA ASP A 83 -13.81 -7.43 -8.36
C ASP A 83 -12.31 -7.77 -8.41
N ARG A 84 -11.43 -6.78 -8.23
CA ARG A 84 -9.96 -6.94 -8.27
C ARG A 84 -9.21 -6.33 -7.07
N CYS A 85 -9.90 -5.49 -6.31
CA CYS A 85 -9.40 -4.85 -5.11
C CYS A 85 -10.36 -5.09 -3.93
N GLN A 86 -9.92 -4.73 -2.74
CA GLN A 86 -10.73 -4.78 -1.52
C GLN A 86 -10.41 -3.58 -0.63
N LEU A 87 -11.36 -3.21 0.22
CA LEU A 87 -11.14 -2.21 1.26
C LEU A 87 -10.42 -2.85 2.44
N GLN A 88 -9.35 -2.21 2.89
CA GLN A 88 -8.55 -2.60 4.05
C GLN A 88 -8.35 -1.41 4.97
N ILE A 89 -8.07 -1.65 6.25
CA ILE A 89 -7.62 -0.59 7.17
C ILE A 89 -6.12 -0.39 7.02
N GLY A 90 -5.73 0.77 6.50
CA GLY A 90 -4.34 1.16 6.29
C GLY A 90 -3.63 1.60 7.57
N CYS A 91 -2.36 1.97 7.40
CA CYS A 91 -1.46 2.35 8.49
C CYS A 91 -1.86 3.60 9.28
N GLU A 92 -2.72 4.45 8.70
CA GLU A 92 -3.29 5.62 9.39
C GLU A 92 -4.66 5.35 10.03
N ALA A 93 -5.06 4.08 10.18
CA ALA A 93 -6.39 3.69 10.63
C ALA A 93 -7.53 4.28 9.76
N LYS A 94 -7.27 4.47 8.47
CA LYS A 94 -8.25 4.85 7.45
C LYS A 94 -8.40 3.74 6.43
N GLU A 95 -9.56 3.69 5.78
CA GLU A 95 -9.75 2.77 4.65
C GLU A 95 -8.77 3.10 3.52
N VAL A 96 -8.24 2.06 2.89
CA VAL A 96 -7.43 2.11 1.68
C VAL A 96 -7.94 1.05 0.71
N CYS A 97 -7.90 1.35 -0.59
CA CYS A 97 -8.14 0.32 -1.59
C CYS A 97 -6.84 -0.49 -1.77
N TYR A 98 -6.93 -1.81 -1.71
CA TYR A 98 -5.77 -2.69 -1.71
C TYR A 98 -6.01 -3.89 -2.63
N PRO A 99 -4.97 -4.52 -3.21
CA PRO A 99 -5.17 -5.73 -4.02
C PRO A 99 -6.00 -6.79 -3.28
N LEU A 100 -6.94 -7.40 -4.02
CA LEU A 100 -7.71 -8.51 -3.51
C LEU A 100 -6.76 -9.67 -3.18
N ASN A 101 -6.90 -10.24 -1.99
CA ASN A 101 -6.19 -11.44 -1.59
C ASN A 101 -7.20 -12.59 -1.59
N ASP A 102 -7.09 -13.48 -2.57
CA ASP A 102 -7.98 -14.64 -2.68
C ASP A 102 -7.77 -15.64 -1.53
N TYR A 103 -6.69 -15.47 -0.77
CA TYR A 103 -6.33 -16.30 0.36
C TYR A 103 -6.59 -15.57 1.68
N GLN A 104 -7.60 -16.05 2.44
CA GLN A 104 -7.88 -15.60 3.80
C GLN A 104 -7.37 -16.63 4.81
N PRO A 105 -6.16 -16.47 5.36
CA PRO A 105 -5.66 -17.40 6.35
C PRO A 105 -6.37 -17.20 7.70
N SER A 106 -6.34 -18.22 8.55
CA SER A 106 -6.83 -18.10 9.94
C SER A 106 -6.01 -17.08 10.76
N CYS A 107 -4.75 -16.88 10.40
CA CYS A 107 -3.87 -15.82 10.91
C CYS A 107 -2.83 -15.42 9.86
N GLY A 108 -2.40 -14.17 9.84
CA GLY A 108 -1.37 -13.66 8.94
C GLY A 108 0.03 -14.12 9.35
N ASP A 109 0.75 -14.73 8.42
CA ASP A 109 2.13 -15.16 8.55
C ASP A 109 3.13 -14.03 8.23
N LEU A 110 4.41 -14.37 8.05
CA LEU A 110 5.47 -13.37 7.84
C LEU A 110 5.17 -12.53 6.60
N ALA A 111 5.17 -11.21 6.77
CA ALA A 111 4.87 -10.24 5.73
C ALA A 111 3.44 -10.31 5.17
N TYR A 112 2.51 -10.99 5.85
CA TYR A 112 1.09 -10.92 5.51
C TYR A 112 0.61 -9.46 5.55
N ALA A 113 0.18 -8.95 4.40
CA ALA A 113 -0.30 -7.58 4.23
C ALA A 113 -1.83 -7.56 4.29
N GLY A 114 -2.38 -6.97 5.35
CA GLY A 114 -3.83 -6.89 5.49
C GLY A 114 -4.33 -6.64 6.90
N SER A 115 -5.56 -6.12 6.98
CA SER A 115 -6.26 -5.84 8.23
C SER A 115 -7.23 -6.97 8.64
N ASP A 116 -7.59 -7.83 7.70
CA ASP A 116 -8.62 -8.87 7.75
C ASP A 116 -8.29 -10.10 8.62
N ALA A 117 -7.01 -10.48 8.75
CA ALA A 117 -6.56 -11.55 9.65
C ALA A 117 -5.70 -11.00 10.79
N GLN A 118 -5.84 -11.55 12.01
CA GLN A 118 -4.88 -11.29 13.08
C GLN A 118 -3.54 -11.95 12.75
N CYS A 119 -2.42 -11.37 13.20
CA CYS A 119 -1.13 -12.02 12.99
C CYS A 119 -1.04 -13.34 13.78
N CYS A 120 -0.31 -14.31 13.24
CA CYS A 120 -0.02 -15.54 13.94
C CYS A 120 0.80 -15.29 15.22
N ARG A 121 0.83 -16.28 16.12
CA ARG A 121 1.52 -16.17 17.42
C ARG A 121 2.98 -15.75 17.23
N GLY A 122 3.39 -14.71 17.96
CA GLY A 122 4.76 -14.18 17.93
C GLY A 122 4.99 -13.11 16.86
N MET A 123 3.95 -12.73 16.11
CA MET A 123 3.98 -11.63 15.15
C MET A 123 3.08 -10.48 15.61
N ILE A 124 3.43 -9.27 15.18
CA ILE A 124 2.70 -8.04 15.44
C ILE A 124 2.50 -7.27 14.13
N LYS A 125 1.32 -6.64 13.98
CA LYS A 125 1.03 -5.76 12.85
C LYS A 125 1.86 -4.48 12.97
N ARG A 126 2.63 -4.16 11.95
CA ARG A 126 3.46 -2.96 11.90
C ARG A 126 3.35 -2.27 10.56
N CYS A 127 3.60 -0.98 10.61
CA CYS A 127 3.72 -0.09 9.46
C CYS A 127 5.10 0.55 9.49
N GLY A 128 5.54 1.10 8.37
CA GLY A 128 6.83 1.77 8.27
C GLY A 128 7.68 1.28 7.12
N VAL A 129 8.05 2.20 6.24
CA VAL A 129 9.06 2.01 5.21
C VAL A 129 10.24 2.91 5.56
N GLU A 130 11.45 2.36 5.51
CA GLU A 130 12.70 3.10 5.66
C GLU A 130 13.21 3.52 4.28
N PHE A 131 13.51 4.80 4.09
CA PHE A 131 14.15 5.31 2.89
C PHE A 131 15.67 5.27 2.98
N PHE A 132 16.36 5.45 1.85
CA PHE A 132 17.83 5.42 1.79
C PHE A 132 18.53 6.49 2.65
N ASP A 133 17.83 7.57 3.00
CA ASP A 133 18.32 8.61 3.91
C ASP A 133 18.08 8.27 5.40
N GLY A 134 17.49 7.11 5.69
CA GLY A 134 17.12 6.65 7.02
C GLY A 134 15.83 7.31 7.56
N SER A 135 15.12 8.09 6.75
CA SER A 135 13.81 8.62 7.14
C SER A 135 12.74 7.52 7.09
N CYS A 136 11.71 7.69 7.93
CA CYS A 136 10.61 6.74 8.06
C CYS A 136 9.31 7.32 7.53
N ASP A 137 8.66 6.60 6.60
CA ASP A 137 7.26 6.82 6.28
C ASP A 137 6.41 5.71 6.91
N MET A 138 5.71 6.09 7.98
CA MET A 138 4.81 5.21 8.72
C MET A 138 3.47 4.99 8.03
N SER A 139 3.14 5.80 7.03
CA SER A 139 1.87 5.73 6.31
C SER A 139 1.98 4.92 5.03
N ALA A 140 3.12 5.03 4.34
CA ALA A 140 3.39 4.48 3.03
C ALA A 140 2.22 4.66 2.06
N ARG A 141 1.56 5.84 2.13
CA ARG A 141 0.38 6.17 1.33
C ARG A 141 0.67 5.95 -0.15
N TYR A 142 -0.33 5.46 -0.87
CA TYR A 142 -0.24 5.19 -2.31
C TYR A 142 0.86 4.19 -2.69
N SER A 143 1.13 3.23 -1.81
CA SER A 143 2.05 2.12 -2.09
C SER A 143 1.49 0.79 -1.63
N MET A 144 2.11 -0.30 -2.07
CA MET A 144 1.82 -1.65 -1.59
C MET A 144 2.08 -1.84 -0.08
N PHE A 145 2.76 -0.91 0.59
CA PHE A 145 3.04 -0.95 2.02
C PHE A 145 2.07 -0.09 2.85
N SER A 146 1.00 0.43 2.24
CA SER A 146 -0.01 1.28 2.89
C SER A 146 -0.89 0.57 3.93
N VAL A 147 -0.79 -0.77 4.01
CA VAL A 147 -1.46 -1.62 5.01
C VAL A 147 -0.43 -2.21 5.97
N PRO A 148 -0.81 -2.46 7.24
CA PRO A 148 0.08 -3.11 8.17
C PRO A 148 0.45 -4.52 7.70
N ILE A 149 1.69 -4.90 7.95
CA ILE A 149 2.21 -6.25 7.72
C ILE A 149 2.52 -6.96 9.04
N CYS A 150 2.38 -8.28 9.07
CA CYS A 150 2.75 -9.09 10.23
C CYS A 150 4.27 -9.34 10.28
N LEU A 151 4.91 -8.86 11.36
CA LEU A 151 6.35 -8.97 11.58
C LEU A 151 6.67 -9.58 12.94
N PRO A 152 7.73 -10.38 13.08
CA PRO A 152 8.12 -10.99 14.34
C PRO A 152 8.96 -10.05 15.24
N CYS A 153 8.62 -8.77 15.32
CA CYS A 153 9.42 -7.80 16.08
C CYS A 153 9.48 -8.15 17.59
N GLY A 154 10.60 -7.78 18.23
CA GLY A 154 10.92 -8.04 19.63
C GLY A 154 11.64 -9.37 19.86
N ASN A 155 12.14 -10.00 18.80
CA ASN A 155 12.83 -11.29 18.88
C ASN A 155 14.37 -11.15 18.93
N GLY A 156 14.90 -9.93 18.76
CA GLY A 156 16.34 -9.62 18.75
C GLY A 156 17.05 -9.89 17.41
N VAL A 157 16.32 -10.22 16.35
CA VAL A 157 16.81 -10.49 14.99
C VAL A 157 16.13 -9.50 14.05
N CYS A 158 16.92 -8.77 13.26
CA CYS A 158 16.42 -7.90 12.21
C CYS A 158 16.47 -8.64 10.87
N ASN A 159 15.32 -9.09 10.36
CA ASN A 159 15.20 -9.85 9.11
C ASN A 159 14.94 -8.94 7.89
N GLN A 160 14.81 -9.52 6.69
CA GLN A 160 14.66 -8.79 5.42
C GLN A 160 13.36 -7.97 5.26
N PHE A 161 12.35 -8.22 6.08
CA PHE A 161 11.09 -7.47 6.11
C PHE A 161 11.04 -6.46 7.26
N GLU A 162 12.06 -6.45 8.12
CA GLU A 162 12.17 -5.58 9.28
C GLU A 162 13.19 -4.47 9.00
N ASN A 163 12.89 -3.27 9.47
CA ASN A 163 13.70 -2.09 9.31
C ASN A 163 13.57 -1.18 10.53
N ALA A 164 14.35 -0.10 10.59
CA ALA A 164 14.36 0.78 11.75
C ALA A 164 13.00 1.48 12.01
N CYS A 165 12.11 1.51 11.02
CA CYS A 165 10.82 2.17 11.08
C CYS A 165 9.70 1.22 11.56
N ASN A 166 9.66 -0.01 11.07
CA ASN A 166 8.60 -0.97 11.38
C ASN A 166 8.90 -1.90 12.57
N CYS A 167 10.17 -2.18 12.86
CA CYS A 167 10.63 -2.95 14.03
C CYS A 167 11.85 -2.26 14.71
N PRO A 168 11.71 -1.05 15.26
CA PRO A 168 12.81 -0.33 15.91
C PRO A 168 13.45 -1.09 17.08
N GLU A 169 12.69 -1.96 17.74
CA GLU A 169 13.17 -2.82 18.82
C GLU A 169 14.28 -3.79 18.38
N ASP A 170 14.20 -4.28 17.14
CA ASP A 170 15.15 -5.24 16.58
C ASP A 170 16.12 -4.58 15.58
N CYS A 171 15.74 -3.47 14.94
CA CYS A 171 16.53 -2.86 13.86
C CYS A 171 17.03 -1.43 14.16
N GLY A 172 16.73 -0.87 15.34
CA GLY A 172 17.08 0.51 15.69
C GLY A 172 18.57 0.75 15.99
N LYS A 173 18.92 1.99 16.37
CA LYS A 173 20.31 2.46 16.62
C LYS A 173 21.09 1.72 17.74
N GLY A 174 20.48 0.75 18.40
CA GLY A 174 21.11 -0.16 19.36
C GLY A 174 21.34 -1.58 18.83
N TYR A 175 20.85 -1.90 17.63
CA TYR A 175 21.06 -3.19 17.00
C TYR A 175 22.53 -3.34 16.65
N LYS A 176 23.26 -4.05 17.52
CA LYS A 176 24.53 -4.64 17.13
C LYS A 176 24.13 -5.65 16.06
N LYS A 177 24.31 -5.31 14.78
CA LYS A 177 24.35 -6.29 13.70
C LYS A 177 25.31 -7.37 14.19
N ASN A 178 24.76 -8.46 14.74
CA ASN A 178 25.55 -9.65 14.96
C ASN A 178 26.07 -9.92 13.57
N LYS A 179 27.39 -9.79 13.38
CA LYS A 179 28.03 -10.14 12.12
C LYS A 179 27.78 -11.63 11.95
N THR A 180 26.61 -11.99 11.44
CA THR A 180 26.39 -13.27 10.78
C THR A 180 27.20 -13.14 9.52
N TYR A 181 28.45 -13.59 9.65
CA TYR A 181 29.36 -13.80 8.56
C TYR A 181 28.57 -14.55 7.47
N THR A 182 28.31 -13.87 6.35
CA THR A 182 27.82 -14.56 5.15
C THR A 182 28.82 -15.66 4.81
N GLY A 183 28.43 -16.75 4.14
CA GLY A 183 29.34 -17.89 3.91
C GLY A 183 30.72 -17.51 3.37
N PHE A 184 30.80 -16.43 2.59
CA PHE A 184 32.06 -15.86 2.10
C PHE A 184 32.94 -15.21 3.18
N ASP A 185 32.30 -14.54 4.14
CA ASP A 185 33.01 -13.99 5.28
C ASP A 185 33.35 -15.10 6.28
N ALA A 186 32.51 -16.13 6.44
CA ALA A 186 32.73 -17.21 7.41
C ALA A 186 34.02 -17.97 7.09
N ASP A 187 34.27 -18.24 5.80
CA ASP A 187 35.51 -18.82 5.31
C ASP A 187 36.71 -17.89 5.57
N ARG A 188 36.55 -16.58 5.36
CA ARG A 188 37.59 -15.59 5.65
C ARG A 188 37.92 -15.51 7.14
N HIS A 189 36.92 -15.57 8.02
CA HIS A 189 37.13 -15.59 9.46
C HIS A 189 37.78 -16.90 9.93
N ALA A 190 37.38 -18.04 9.35
CA ALA A 190 38.00 -19.33 9.63
C ALA A 190 39.47 -19.38 9.18
N GLU A 191 39.78 -18.81 8.00
CA GLU A 191 41.14 -18.63 7.49
C GLU A 191 41.98 -17.68 8.38
N GLU A 192 41.38 -16.59 8.87
CA GLU A 192 42.05 -15.62 9.74
C GLU A 192 42.33 -16.18 11.14
N GLU A 193 41.40 -16.95 11.72
CA GLU A 193 41.60 -17.74 12.94
C GLU A 193 42.71 -18.79 12.77
N ARG A 194 42.76 -19.47 11.61
CA ARG A 194 43.81 -20.45 11.31
C ARG A 194 45.20 -19.82 11.28
N ARG A 195 45.36 -18.68 10.60
CA ARG A 195 46.63 -17.92 10.58
C ARG A 195 47.06 -17.44 11.95
N ARG A 196 46.12 -17.05 12.80
CA ARG A 196 46.41 -16.60 14.17
C ARG A 196 46.99 -17.71 15.03
N ARG A 197 46.41 -18.92 14.93
CA ARG A 197 46.93 -20.12 15.63
C ARG A 197 48.31 -20.54 15.12
N GLU A 198 48.56 -20.41 13.81
CA GLU A 198 49.88 -20.66 13.23
C GLU A 198 50.92 -19.64 13.71
N ALA A 199 50.52 -18.37 13.90
CA ALA A 199 51.41 -17.30 14.39
C ALA A 199 51.70 -17.36 15.90
N GLU A 200 50.80 -17.91 16.70
CA GLU A 200 50.97 -18.09 18.16
C GLU A 200 51.75 -19.36 18.52
N GLY A 201 52.02 -20.22 17.54
CA GLY A 201 52.68 -21.53 17.69
C GLY A 201 54.12 -21.59 17.17
N ASN A 202 54.92 -20.54 17.36
CA ASN A 202 56.37 -20.59 17.15
C ASN A 202 57.13 -19.72 18.18
#